data_AF-A0A7J6WSL0-F1
#
_entry.id   AF-A0A7J6WSL0-F1
#
_cell.length_a   1.000
_cell.length_b   1.000
_cell.length_c   1.000
_cell.angle_alpha   90.00
_cell.angle_beta   90.00
_cell.angle_gamma   90.00
#
_symmetry.space_group_name_H-M   'P 1'
#
loop_
_entity.id
_entity.type
_entity.pdbx_description
1 polymer ?
#
loop_
_entity_poly.entity_id
_entity_poly.type
_entity_poly.pdbx_seq_one_letter_code
_entity_poly.pdbx_strand_id
1 'polypeptide(L)'
;MHSHNIIMLPPPVAEYTTREELLKAAQEFLDHLVTEESPVGKSYWMRMLQLGDGIANAYQRPVHFYSSTGSSLTFLPSFSLPNDNLPICFAFVDGNHFIALKLQENAPAAPVVGYWRRFATTQAHTWSSQVQSHITEWIKLCQLHQKTPDIIEIP
;
A
#
# COMPACT_ATOMS: atom_id res chain seq x y z
N MET A 1 2.01 20.73 -28.39
CA MET A 1 1.55 19.64 -27.51
C MET A 1 1.87 18.33 -28.21
N HIS A 2 2.92 17.63 -27.80
CA HIS A 2 3.29 16.34 -28.39
C HIS A 2 2.68 15.23 -27.53
N SER A 3 1.54 14.68 -27.96
CA SER A 3 0.97 13.48 -27.35
C SER A 3 1.80 12.27 -27.76
N HIS A 4 2.53 11.69 -26.81
CA HIS A 4 3.14 10.38 -27.01
C HIS A 4 2.05 9.32 -26.80
N ASN A 5 1.66 8.66 -27.88
CA ASN A 5 0.76 7.52 -27.83
C ASN A 5 1.55 6.33 -27.25
N ILE A 6 1.21 5.91 -26.03
CA ILE A 6 1.68 4.64 -25.48
C ILE A 6 0.87 3.54 -26.19
N ILE A 7 1.52 2.82 -27.10
CA ILE A 7 0.95 1.60 -27.69
C ILE A 7 1.14 0.51 -26.63
N MET A 8 0.11 0.26 -25.82
CA MET A 8 0.05 -0.98 -25.05
C MET A 8 -0.24 -2.12 -26.03
N LEU A 9 0.81 -2.88 -26.38
CA LEU A 9 0.60 -4.19 -26.98
C LEU A 9 -0.09 -5.08 -25.94
N PRO A 10 -1.13 -5.84 -26.32
CA PRO A 10 -1.73 -6.80 -25.40
C PRO A 10 -0.63 -7.78 -24.94
N PRO A 11 -0.58 -8.12 -23.63
CA PRO A 11 0.41 -9.06 -23.14
C PRO A 11 0.27 -10.37 -23.93
N PRO A 12 1.37 -10.98 -24.41
CA PRO A 12 1.30 -12.31 -25.00
C PRO A 12 0.69 -13.22 -23.93
N VAL A 13 -0.38 -13.93 -24.30
CA VAL A 13 -1.01 -14.94 -23.45
C VAL A 13 -0.06 -16.13 -23.41
N ALA A 14 1.01 -16.00 -22.62
CA ALA A 14 1.83 -17.10 -22.18
C ALA A 14 1.27 -17.53 -20.82
N GLU A 15 0.76 -18.76 -20.75
CA GLU A 15 0.50 -19.42 -19.47
C GLU A 15 1.87 -19.67 -18.83
N TYR A 16 2.33 -18.75 -17.99
CA TYR A 16 3.59 -18.93 -17.25
C TYR A 16 3.36 -20.00 -16.18
N THR A 17 4.04 -21.15 -16.32
CA THR A 17 3.82 -22.34 -15.51
C THR A 17 4.55 -22.28 -14.17
N THR A 18 5.57 -21.43 -14.04
CA THR A 18 6.38 -21.30 -12.82
C THR A 18 6.66 -19.84 -12.43
N ARG A 19 6.89 -19.61 -11.13
CA ARG A 19 7.27 -18.28 -10.58
C ARG A 19 8.56 -17.74 -11.22
N GLU A 20 9.49 -18.62 -11.54
CA GLU A 20 10.79 -18.27 -12.14
C GLU A 20 10.62 -17.75 -13.58
N GLU A 21 9.77 -18.39 -14.38
CA GLU A 21 9.44 -17.94 -15.74
C GLU A 21 8.76 -16.57 -15.74
N LEU A 22 7.84 -16.34 -14.80
CA LEU A 22 7.15 -15.04 -14.63
C LEU A 22 8.14 -13.93 -14.27
N LEU A 23 9.06 -14.19 -13.32
CA LEU A 23 10.07 -13.22 -12.90
C LEU A 23 11.03 -12.87 -14.04
N LYS A 24 11.43 -13.87 -14.83
CA LYS A 24 12.28 -13.65 -15.99
C LYS A 24 11.59 -12.80 -17.05
N ALA A 25 10.34 -13.11 -17.40
CA ALA A 25 9.57 -12.32 -18.37
C ALA A 25 9.35 -10.87 -17.89
N ALA A 26 9.10 -10.68 -16.59
CA ALA A 26 8.99 -9.35 -16.00
C ALA A 26 10.32 -8.58 -16.11
N GLN A 27 11.47 -9.23 -15.84
CA GLN A 27 12.77 -8.60 -15.97
C GLN A 27 13.10 -8.22 -17.41
N GLU A 28 12.84 -9.10 -18.38
CA GLU A 28 13.03 -8.80 -19.80
C GLU A 28 12.19 -7.58 -20.23
N PHE A 29 10.95 -7.47 -19.76
CA PHE A 29 10.12 -6.30 -20.00
C PHE A 29 10.70 -5.03 -19.36
N LEU A 30 11.14 -5.11 -18.10
CA LEU A 30 11.76 -3.99 -17.38
C LEU A 30 13.04 -3.49 -18.05
N ASP A 31 13.85 -4.39 -18.60
CA ASP A 31 15.09 -4.06 -19.32
C ASP A 31 14.82 -3.25 -20.60
N HIS A 32 13.60 -3.33 -21.15
CA HIS A 32 13.17 -2.54 -22.31
C HIS A 32 12.52 -1.20 -21.92
N LEU A 33 12.26 -0.96 -20.63
CA LEU A 33 11.75 0.32 -20.17
C LEU A 33 12.90 1.33 -20.07
N VAL A 34 12.82 2.37 -20.90
CA VAL A 34 13.66 3.55 -20.74
C VAL A 34 13.08 4.39 -19.60
N THR A 35 13.70 4.34 -18.42
CA THR A 35 13.35 5.24 -17.33
C THR A 35 14.10 6.56 -17.53
N GLU A 36 13.39 7.60 -17.96
CA GLU A 36 13.94 8.95 -17.90
C GLU A 36 13.95 9.43 -16.43
N GLU A 37 14.97 10.22 -16.07
CA GLU A 37 14.98 10.95 -14.80
C GLU A 37 13.69 11.77 -14.70
N SER A 38 12.92 11.56 -13.64
CA SER A 38 11.68 12.32 -13.43
C SER A 38 11.98 13.82 -13.45
N PRO A 39 11.19 14.65 -14.18
CA PRO A 39 11.37 16.10 -14.16
C PRO A 39 11.12 16.69 -12.77
N VAL A 40 10.57 15.88 -11.86
CA VAL A 40 10.31 16.21 -10.46
C VAL A 40 11.33 15.49 -9.58
N GLY A 41 12.24 16.27 -8.98
CA GLY A 41 13.23 15.74 -8.05
C GLY A 41 12.62 15.01 -6.87
N LYS A 42 13.33 14.02 -6.32
CA LYS A 42 12.85 13.15 -5.21
C LYS A 42 12.32 13.92 -3.99
N SER A 43 12.85 15.11 -3.73
CA SER A 43 12.39 16.00 -2.65
C SER A 43 10.93 16.47 -2.78
N TYR A 44 10.39 16.41 -3.99
CA TYR A 44 9.01 16.79 -4.32
C TYR A 44 8.10 15.56 -4.48
N TRP A 45 8.62 14.36 -4.32
CA TRP A 45 7.81 13.16 -4.37
C TRP A 45 6.85 13.10 -3.19
N MET A 46 5.70 12.48 -3.43
CA MET A 46 4.67 12.29 -2.42
C MET A 46 5.23 11.53 -1.21
N ARG A 47 4.94 12.02 -0.01
CA ARG A 47 5.14 11.27 1.23
C ARG A 47 3.78 10.90 1.80
N MET A 48 3.57 9.62 2.12
CA MET A 48 2.24 9.15 2.54
C MET A 48 1.71 9.88 3.80
N LEU A 49 2.58 10.18 4.76
CA LEU A 49 2.22 10.97 5.95
C LEU A 49 1.63 12.35 5.63
N GLN A 50 1.89 12.90 4.44
CA GLN A 50 1.36 14.20 4.03
C GLN A 50 0.00 14.09 3.32
N LEU A 51 -0.35 12.91 2.78
CA LEU A 51 -1.51 12.76 1.90
C LEU A 51 -2.54 11.73 2.37
N GLY A 52 -2.18 10.79 3.26
CA GLY A 52 -3.05 9.71 3.71
C GLY A 52 -4.40 10.20 4.24
N ASP A 53 -4.40 11.24 5.08
CA ASP A 53 -5.64 11.86 5.59
C ASP A 53 -6.47 12.50 4.46
N GLY A 54 -5.80 13.13 3.50
CA GLY A 54 -6.45 13.76 2.34
C GLY A 54 -7.18 12.73 1.48
N ILE A 55 -6.53 11.61 1.17
CA ILE A 55 -7.13 10.50 0.42
C ILE A 55 -8.31 9.91 1.20
N ALA A 56 -8.12 9.60 2.48
CA ALA A 56 -9.16 8.98 3.31
C ALA A 56 -10.43 9.84 3.36
N ASN A 57 -10.27 11.15 3.56
CA ASN A 57 -11.41 12.08 3.60
C ASN A 57 -12.03 12.31 2.21
N ALA A 58 -11.23 12.47 1.16
CA ALA A 58 -11.73 12.70 -0.20
C ALA A 58 -12.60 11.54 -0.72
N TYR A 59 -12.21 10.31 -0.41
CA TYR A 59 -12.92 9.10 -0.86
C TYR A 59 -13.81 8.46 0.22
N GLN A 60 -13.87 9.09 1.39
CA GLN A 60 -14.67 8.67 2.56
C GLN A 60 -14.50 7.18 2.88
N ARG A 61 -13.26 6.69 2.88
CA ARG A 61 -12.92 5.29 3.14
C ARG A 61 -11.53 5.16 3.76
N PRO A 62 -11.22 4.06 4.48
CA PRO A 62 -9.92 3.87 5.07
C PRO A 62 -8.81 3.78 4.02
N VAL A 63 -7.61 4.20 4.40
CA VAL A 63 -6.39 4.02 3.60
C VAL A 63 -5.41 3.19 4.40
N HIS A 64 -5.05 2.01 3.90
CA HIS A 64 -4.00 1.17 4.47
C HIS A 64 -2.70 1.40 3.71
N PHE A 65 -1.66 1.80 4.42
CA PHE A 65 -0.34 2.05 3.88
C PHE A 65 0.67 1.09 4.49
N TYR A 66 1.39 0.38 3.63
CA TYR A 66 2.46 -0.53 4.03
C TYR A 66 3.80 -0.02 3.53
N SER A 67 4.86 -0.21 4.31
CA SER A 67 6.21 0.20 3.92
C SER A 67 7.24 -0.82 4.41
N SER A 68 8.17 -1.20 3.53
CA SER A 68 9.32 -2.04 3.89
C SER A 68 10.46 -1.24 4.52
N THR A 69 10.50 0.09 4.29
CA THR A 69 11.60 0.98 4.71
C THR A 69 11.17 2.00 5.76
N GLY A 70 9.92 1.93 6.24
CA GLY A 70 9.37 2.85 7.24
C GLY A 70 8.13 2.30 7.93
N SER A 71 7.43 3.16 8.66
CA SER A 71 6.21 2.76 9.37
C SER A 71 5.05 2.53 8.42
N SER A 72 4.42 1.36 8.55
CA SER A 72 3.09 1.10 7.98
C SER A 72 2.02 1.76 8.85
N LEU A 73 1.00 2.36 8.24
CA LEU A 73 -0.01 3.16 8.91
C LEU A 73 -1.39 3.01 8.26
N THR A 74 -2.45 3.19 9.06
CA THR A 74 -3.82 3.36 8.57
C THR A 74 -4.28 4.80 8.76
N PHE A 75 -4.88 5.39 7.73
CA PHE A 75 -5.54 6.68 7.77
C PHE A 75 -7.04 6.46 7.66
N LEU A 76 -7.79 7.13 8.54
CA LEU A 76 -9.24 7.02 8.59
C LEU A 76 -9.88 8.36 8.22
N PRO A 77 -11.08 8.36 7.61
CA PRO A 77 -11.81 9.60 7.40
C PRO A 77 -12.05 10.32 8.73
N SER A 78 -11.83 11.62 8.76
CA SER A 78 -11.98 12.46 9.96
C SER A 78 -13.34 13.16 10.02
N PHE A 79 -13.98 13.33 8.87
CA PHE A 79 -15.17 14.16 8.70
C PHE A 79 -16.38 13.39 8.13
N SER A 80 -16.31 12.07 8.02
CA SER A 80 -17.41 11.24 7.55
C SER A 80 -17.75 10.11 8.52
N LEU A 81 -19.02 9.70 8.52
CA LEU A 81 -19.43 8.47 9.16
C LEU A 81 -18.84 7.25 8.43
N PRO A 82 -18.71 6.11 9.14
CA PRO A 82 -18.42 4.82 8.55
C PRO A 82 -19.40 4.43 7.46
N ASN A 83 -18.89 3.71 6.49
CA ASN A 83 -19.65 3.13 5.39
C ASN A 83 -18.97 1.81 4.96
N ASP A 84 -19.54 1.15 3.97
CA ASP A 84 -19.10 -0.18 3.53
C ASP A 84 -18.09 -0.13 2.37
N ASN A 85 -17.52 1.04 2.08
CA ASN A 85 -16.49 1.15 1.05
C ASN A 85 -15.22 0.41 1.48
N LEU A 86 -14.73 -0.46 0.60
CA LEU A 86 -13.46 -1.15 0.80
C LEU A 86 -12.29 -0.15 0.95
N PRO A 87 -11.31 -0.44 1.84
CA PRO A 87 -10.12 0.37 1.99
C PRO A 87 -9.32 0.54 0.71
N ILE A 88 -8.73 1.72 0.52
CA ILE A 88 -7.69 1.92 -0.50
C ILE A 88 -6.36 1.45 0.10
N CYS A 89 -5.63 0.59 -0.61
CA CYS A 89 -4.40 0.00 -0.09
C CYS A 89 -3.22 0.37 -0.98
N PHE A 90 -2.13 0.83 -0.35
CA PHE A 90 -0.88 1.15 -1.02
C PHE A 90 0.31 0.53 -0.29
N ALA A 91 1.35 0.16 -1.03
CA ALA A 91 2.67 -0.12 -0.46
C ALA A 91 3.72 0.82 -1.02
N PHE A 92 4.67 1.19 -0.17
CA PHE A 92 5.93 1.82 -0.55
C PHE A 92 7.03 0.77 -0.57
N VAL A 93 7.60 0.54 -1.75
CA VAL A 93 8.61 -0.48 -2.01
C VAL A 93 9.90 0.18 -2.50
N ASP A 94 11.03 -0.49 -2.27
CA ASP A 94 12.37 -0.11 -2.70
C ASP A 94 12.82 1.32 -2.32
N GLY A 95 12.14 1.91 -1.34
CA GLY A 95 12.42 3.26 -0.86
C GLY A 95 12.09 4.37 -1.87
N ASN A 96 11.41 4.06 -2.98
CA ASN A 96 11.20 5.02 -4.07
C ASN A 96 9.89 4.85 -4.86
N HIS A 97 9.11 3.79 -4.64
CA HIS A 97 7.97 3.48 -5.50
C HIS A 97 6.70 3.17 -4.71
N PHE A 98 5.56 3.67 -5.18
CA PHE A 98 4.24 3.37 -4.62
C PHE A 98 3.49 2.42 -5.55
N ILE A 99 2.95 1.35 -4.98
CA ILE A 99 2.09 0.40 -5.69
C ILE A 99 0.70 0.38 -5.05
N ALA A 100 -0.33 0.27 -5.87
CA ALA A 100 -1.68 -0.01 -5.40
C ALA A 100 -1.82 -1.51 -5.12
N LEU A 101 -2.46 -1.85 -3.99
CA LEU A 101 -2.67 -3.22 -3.58
C LEU A 101 -4.16 -3.57 -3.65
N LYS A 102 -4.45 -4.78 -4.13
CA LYS A 102 -5.76 -5.42 -3.96
C LYS A 102 -5.63 -6.46 -2.86
N LEU A 103 -6.13 -6.13 -1.67
CA LEU A 103 -6.09 -7.03 -0.53
C LEU A 103 -7.34 -7.90 -0.47
N GLN A 104 -7.20 -9.07 0.17
CA GLN A 104 -8.36 -9.86 0.58
C GLN A 104 -9.15 -9.11 1.66
N GLU A 105 -10.45 -9.38 1.75
CA GLU A 105 -11.37 -8.67 2.65
C GLU A 105 -10.88 -8.64 4.11
N ASN A 106 -10.33 -9.75 4.61
CA ASN A 106 -9.85 -9.88 5.98
C ASN A 106 -8.36 -9.54 6.17
N ALA A 107 -7.76 -8.81 5.23
CA ALA A 107 -6.34 -8.52 5.30
C ALA A 107 -5.98 -7.69 6.56
N PRO A 108 -4.83 -7.96 7.19
CA PRO A 108 -4.34 -7.20 8.35
C PRO A 108 -4.06 -5.74 7.99
N ALA A 109 -4.42 -4.82 8.89
CA ALA A 109 -4.21 -3.39 8.70
C ALA A 109 -3.24 -2.83 9.74
N ALA A 110 -2.31 -1.99 9.31
CA ALA A 110 -1.39 -1.31 10.23
C ALA A 110 -2.13 -0.39 11.21
N PRO A 111 -1.53 0.00 12.34
CA PRO A 111 -2.17 0.86 13.33
C PRO A 111 -2.62 2.20 12.74
N VAL A 112 -3.73 2.73 13.26
CA VAL A 112 -4.21 4.06 12.90
C VAL A 112 -3.18 5.11 13.29
N VAL A 113 -2.97 6.10 12.42
CA VAL A 113 -2.07 7.21 12.69
C VAL A 113 -2.45 7.92 14.00
N GLY A 114 -1.47 8.08 14.91
CA GLY A 114 -1.74 8.37 16.32
C GLY A 114 -2.46 9.71 16.59
N TYR A 115 -2.33 10.69 15.69
CA TYR A 115 -3.00 11.97 15.83
C TYR A 115 -4.46 11.96 15.37
N TRP A 116 -4.92 10.95 14.62
CA TRP A 116 -6.25 10.95 14.00
C TRP A 116 -7.36 11.14 15.03
N ARG A 117 -7.30 10.41 16.15
CA ARG A 117 -8.33 10.46 17.19
C ARG A 117 -8.51 11.86 17.80
N ARG A 118 -7.44 12.66 17.82
CA ARG A 118 -7.46 14.03 18.35
C ARG A 118 -8.18 15.01 17.42
N PHE A 119 -8.10 14.81 16.11
CA PHE A 119 -8.60 15.75 15.10
C PHE A 119 -9.88 15.31 14.40
N ALA A 120 -10.20 14.00 14.45
CA ALA A 120 -11.43 13.47 13.92
C ALA A 120 -12.66 13.92 14.71
N THR A 121 -13.78 14.11 14.00
CA THR A 121 -15.07 14.39 14.61
C THR A 121 -15.53 13.23 15.50
N THR A 122 -16.35 13.51 16.50
CA THR A 122 -16.91 12.48 17.41
C THR A 122 -17.63 11.37 16.63
N GLN A 123 -18.35 11.74 15.57
CA GLN A 123 -19.05 10.77 14.72
C GLN A 123 -18.07 9.85 13.99
N ALA A 124 -16.96 10.40 13.47
CA ALA A 124 -15.95 9.63 12.75
C ALA A 124 -15.19 8.63 13.64
N HIS A 125 -15.19 8.78 14.97
CA HIS A 125 -14.53 7.81 15.87
C HIS A 125 -15.06 6.38 15.72
N THR A 126 -16.29 6.22 15.23
CA THR A 126 -16.91 4.93 14.93
C THR A 126 -16.18 4.14 13.83
N TRP A 127 -15.36 4.79 12.99
CA TRP A 127 -14.47 4.08 12.04
C TRP A 127 -13.49 3.15 12.75
N SER A 128 -13.07 3.47 13.98
CA SER A 128 -12.15 2.63 14.75
C SER A 128 -12.68 1.21 14.91
N SER A 129 -13.99 1.06 15.09
CA SER A 129 -14.63 -0.24 15.27
C SER A 129 -14.58 -1.10 14.00
N GLN A 130 -14.69 -0.49 12.81
CA GLN A 130 -14.62 -1.22 11.55
C GLN A 130 -13.23 -1.78 11.26
N VAL A 131 -12.17 -1.05 11.61
CA VAL A 131 -10.79 -1.49 11.33
C VAL A 131 -10.16 -2.31 12.47
N GLN A 132 -10.85 -2.44 13.61
CA GLN A 132 -10.27 -3.01 14.82
C GLN A 132 -9.81 -4.47 14.66
N SER A 133 -10.60 -5.31 13.99
CA SER A 133 -10.26 -6.72 13.72
C SER A 133 -8.98 -6.84 12.88
N HIS A 134 -8.88 -6.04 11.82
CA HIS A 134 -7.72 -5.99 10.93
C HIS A 134 -6.45 -5.53 11.66
N ILE A 135 -6.57 -4.54 12.55
CA ILE A 135 -5.45 -4.06 13.38
C ILE A 135 -5.02 -5.12 14.39
N THR A 136 -5.97 -5.81 15.00
CA THR A 136 -5.66 -6.91 15.92
C THR A 136 -4.89 -8.02 15.20
N GLU A 137 -5.27 -8.36 13.97
CA GLU A 137 -4.54 -9.35 13.18
C GLU A 137 -3.13 -8.88 12.81
N TRP A 138 -2.96 -7.61 12.45
CA TRP A 138 -1.65 -7.02 12.20
C TRP A 138 -0.71 -7.15 13.41
N ILE A 139 -1.22 -6.84 14.61
CA ILE A 139 -0.43 -6.94 15.84
C ILE A 139 0.04 -8.38 16.08
N LYS A 140 -0.83 -9.38 15.85
CA LYS A 140 -0.45 -10.80 15.96
C LYS A 140 0.66 -11.15 14.97
N LEU A 141 0.54 -10.70 13.72
CA LEU A 141 1.55 -10.95 12.70
C LEU A 141 2.89 -10.32 13.06
N CYS A 142 2.90 -9.08 13.56
CA CYS A 142 4.14 -8.45 14.02
C CYS A 142 4.78 -9.24 15.17
N GLN A 143 3.98 -9.71 16.12
CA GLN A 143 4.48 -10.52 17.25
C GLN A 143 5.03 -11.88 16.82
N LEU A 144 4.41 -12.52 15.82
CA LEU A 144 4.88 -13.79 15.28
C LEU A 144 6.26 -13.63 14.63
N HIS A 145 6.42 -12.62 13.76
CA HIS A 145 7.67 -12.38 13.04
C HIS A 145 8.79 -11.83 13.95
N GLN A 146 8.45 -11.17 15.07
CA GLN A 146 9.43 -10.81 16.10
C GLN A 146 9.94 -12.02 16.90
N LYS A 147 9.21 -13.15 16.89
CA LYS A 147 9.55 -14.38 17.63
C LYS A 147 10.26 -15.45 16.79
N THR A 148 10.30 -15.32 15.47
CA THR A 148 11.06 -16.21 14.59
C THR A 148 12.47 -15.67 14.39
N PRO A 149 13.50 -16.12 15.13
CA PRO A 149 14.86 -15.98 14.67
C PRO A 149 15.04 -16.81 13.40
N ASP A 150 15.74 -16.26 12.40
CA ASP A 150 16.22 -16.98 11.23
C ASP A 150 17.16 -18.12 11.66
N ILE A 151 16.62 -19.26 12.07
CA ILE A 151 17.35 -20.51 12.08
C ILE A 151 17.10 -21.14 10.71
N ILE A 152 17.88 -20.67 9.74
CA ILE A 152 18.16 -21.47 8.55
C ILE A 152 19.35 -22.35 8.93
N GLU A 153 19.08 -23.51 9.52
CA GLU A 153 20.04 -24.62 9.46
C GLU A 153 20.00 -25.17 8.03
N ILE A 154 21.03 -24.84 7.25
CA ILE A 154 21.30 -25.49 5.96
C ILE A 154 22.16 -26.73 6.27
N PRO A 155 21.85 -27.91 5.70
CA PRO A 155 22.73 -29.08 5.77
C PRO A 155 24.06 -28.88 5.03
#